data_AF-A0A2V1E792-F1
#
_entry.id   AF-A0A2V1E792-F1
#
_cell.length_a   1.000
_cell.length_b   1.000
_cell.length_c   1.000
_cell.angle_alpha   90.00
_cell.angle_beta   90.00
_cell.angle_gamma   90.00
#
_symmetry.space_group_name_H-M   'P 1'
#
loop_
_entity.id
_entity.type
_entity.pdbx_description
1 polymer ?
#
loop_
_entity_poly.entity_id
_entity_poly.type
_entity_poly.pdbx_seq_one_letter_code
_entity_poly.pdbx_strand_id
1 'polypeptide(L)'
;MRITAILTLLVSSVVTLAVVPRTNTCFNPSEGACMGYHADTANATLAITNACNQVKSCTPGQTDYNRRRYRGIVKGFPYTAVLYVGDQCAGVTNWSTDACIALFNEFVDDRCDQQYSIPADKYQLGYITAPCDNSFVSFNFGG
;
A
#
# COMPACT_ATOMS: atom_id res chain seq x y z
N MET A 1 -19.34 26.22 57.00
CA MET A 1 -19.25 24.97 56.22
C MET A 1 -18.61 25.29 54.88
N ARG A 2 -17.41 24.77 54.61
CA ARG A 2 -16.67 24.98 53.36
C ARG A 2 -16.94 23.79 52.45
N ILE A 3 -17.44 24.03 51.24
CA ILE A 3 -17.67 22.98 50.23
C ILE A 3 -16.65 23.23 49.12
N THR A 4 -15.61 22.41 49.09
CA THR A 4 -14.56 22.42 48.07
C THR A 4 -15.02 21.50 46.94
N ALA A 5 -15.46 22.07 45.81
CA ALA A 5 -15.78 21.31 44.61
C ALA A 5 -14.49 21.11 43.79
N ILE A 6 -14.02 19.87 43.70
CA ILE A 6 -12.87 19.49 42.86
C ILE A 6 -13.42 19.14 41.47
N LEU A 7 -13.11 19.98 40.49
CA LEU A 7 -13.45 19.78 39.08
C LEU A 7 -12.34 18.96 38.41
N THR A 8 -12.56 17.65 38.24
CA THR A 8 -11.67 16.76 37.49
C THR A 8 -11.90 16.93 35.98
N LEU A 9 -10.98 17.60 35.29
CA LEU A 9 -10.92 17.66 33.84
C LEU A 9 -10.29 16.36 33.30
N LEU A 10 -11.10 15.51 32.67
CA LEU A 10 -10.60 14.40 31.84
C LEU A 10 -10.02 14.99 30.55
N VAL A 11 -8.70 14.94 30.43
CA VAL A 11 -7.99 15.26 29.17
C VAL A 11 -7.95 13.98 28.34
N SER A 12 -8.86 13.86 27.37
CA SER A 12 -8.79 12.81 26.35
C SER A 12 -7.66 13.12 25.38
N SER A 13 -6.54 12.43 25.50
CA SER A 13 -5.46 12.47 24.52
C SER A 13 -5.94 11.77 23.24
N VAL A 14 -6.36 12.55 22.25
CA VAL A 14 -6.57 12.04 20.88
C VAL A 14 -5.19 11.74 20.31
N VAL A 15 -4.83 10.46 20.24
CA VAL A 15 -3.63 10.02 19.51
C VAL A 15 -3.94 10.19 18.02
N THR A 16 -3.53 11.32 17.46
CA THR A 16 -3.50 11.50 16.01
C THR A 16 -2.38 10.61 15.48
N LEU A 17 -2.74 9.53 14.77
CA LEU A 17 -1.78 8.80 13.96
C LEU A 17 -1.28 9.76 12.87
N ALA A 18 -0.12 10.36 13.11
CA ALA A 18 0.56 11.14 12.09
C ALA A 18 0.92 10.19 10.94
N VAL A 19 0.23 10.33 9.82
CA VAL A 19 0.64 9.73 8.55
C VAL A 19 1.95 10.39 8.19
N VAL A 20 3.08 9.71 8.47
CA VAL A 20 4.40 10.19 8.07
C VAL A 20 4.41 10.19 6.54
N PRO A 21 4.59 11.34 5.86
CA PRO A 21 4.72 11.39 4.42
C PRO A 21 5.91 10.52 4.03
N ARG A 22 5.65 9.43 3.31
CA ARG A 22 6.71 8.60 2.74
C ARG A 22 7.08 9.25 1.42
N THR A 23 8.30 9.80 1.32
CA THR A 23 8.84 10.26 0.05
C THR A 23 9.20 9.04 -0.80
N ASN A 24 8.22 8.51 -1.54
CA ASN A 24 8.51 7.56 -2.62
C ASN A 24 9.02 8.37 -3.83
N THR A 25 10.29 8.18 -4.19
CA THR A 25 10.91 8.92 -5.30
C THR A 25 10.79 8.22 -6.65
N CYS A 26 10.15 7.05 -6.68
CA CYS A 26 10.25 6.09 -7.77
C CYS A 26 8.97 5.97 -8.57
N PHE A 27 7.82 6.01 -7.91
CA PHE A 27 6.54 6.07 -8.59
C PHE A 27 6.13 7.54 -8.82
N ASN A 28 5.58 7.81 -9.99
CA ASN A 28 4.88 9.06 -10.23
C ASN A 28 3.40 8.84 -9.89
N PRO A 29 2.84 9.51 -8.88
CA PRO A 29 1.44 9.32 -8.51
C PRO A 29 0.47 9.73 -9.62
N SER A 30 0.88 10.55 -10.60
CA SER A 30 0.02 10.88 -11.74
C SER A 30 -0.06 9.76 -12.79
N GLU A 31 0.88 8.83 -12.76
CA GLU A 31 0.97 7.69 -13.67
C GLU A 31 0.31 6.46 -13.03
N GLY A 32 -0.07 5.49 -13.84
CA GLY A 32 -0.81 4.30 -13.39
C GLY A 32 -2.09 4.08 -14.20
N ALA A 33 -2.44 2.82 -14.38
CA ALA A 33 -3.62 2.41 -15.10
C ALA A 33 -4.69 1.95 -14.11
N CYS A 34 -5.84 2.63 -14.15
CA CYS A 34 -7.00 2.33 -13.32
C CYS A 34 -8.04 1.58 -14.15
N MET A 35 -8.51 0.44 -13.63
CA MET A 35 -9.40 -0.44 -14.40
C MET A 35 -10.89 -0.09 -14.28
N GLY A 36 -11.27 0.77 -13.33
CA GLY A 36 -12.68 1.09 -13.08
C GLY A 36 -13.47 -0.05 -12.41
N TYR A 37 -12.77 -1.05 -11.88
CA TYR A 37 -13.32 -2.15 -11.10
C TYR A 37 -12.78 -2.09 -9.68
N HIS A 38 -13.49 -2.72 -8.75
CA HIS A 38 -13.11 -2.76 -7.36
C HIS A 38 -13.34 -4.15 -6.76
N ALA A 39 -12.62 -4.45 -5.70
CA ALA A 39 -12.77 -5.67 -4.91
C ALA A 39 -13.10 -5.32 -3.45
N ASP A 40 -13.45 -6.31 -2.62
CA ASP A 40 -13.57 -6.04 -1.19
C ASP A 40 -12.19 -5.78 -0.56
N THR A 41 -12.13 -4.82 0.35
CA THR A 41 -10.87 -4.38 0.97
C THR A 41 -10.21 -5.44 1.82
N ALA A 42 -10.97 -6.36 2.45
CA ALA A 42 -10.41 -7.37 3.34
C ALA A 42 -9.60 -8.41 2.56
N ASN A 43 -10.15 -8.96 1.47
CA ASN A 43 -9.49 -9.91 0.59
C ASN A 43 -8.40 -9.23 -0.25
N ALA A 44 -8.60 -7.98 -0.68
CA ALA A 44 -7.54 -7.21 -1.34
C ALA A 44 -6.33 -7.01 -0.42
N THR A 45 -6.56 -6.56 0.82
CA THR A 45 -5.52 -6.38 1.85
C THR A 45 -4.80 -7.69 2.14
N LEU A 46 -5.53 -8.80 2.24
CA LEU A 46 -4.94 -10.13 2.45
C LEU A 46 -4.08 -10.57 1.26
N ALA A 47 -4.56 -10.37 0.03
CA ALA A 47 -3.79 -10.66 -1.18
C ALA A 47 -2.49 -9.83 -1.22
N ILE A 48 -2.59 -8.52 -1.02
CA ILE A 48 -1.43 -7.62 -1.00
C ILE A 48 -0.44 -8.03 0.09
N THR A 49 -0.93 -8.31 1.30
CA THR A 49 -0.10 -8.78 2.41
C THR A 49 0.63 -10.09 2.06
N ASN A 50 -0.06 -11.03 1.40
CA ASN A 50 0.55 -12.28 0.93
C ASN A 50 1.64 -12.05 -0.12
N ALA A 51 1.49 -11.05 -1.01
CA ALA A 51 2.54 -10.67 -1.95
C ALA A 51 3.73 -10.03 -1.22
N CYS A 52 3.48 -9.04 -0.37
CA CYS A 52 4.50 -8.28 0.36
C CYS A 52 5.32 -9.17 1.32
N ASN A 53 4.70 -10.14 2.00
CA ASN A 53 5.37 -11.05 2.93
C ASN A 53 6.40 -11.99 2.25
N GLN A 54 6.37 -12.10 0.93
CA GLN A 54 7.38 -12.85 0.18
C GLN A 54 8.69 -12.07 -0.01
N VAL A 55 8.67 -10.74 0.14
CA VAL A 55 9.87 -9.89 0.07
C VAL A 55 10.39 -9.64 1.48
N LYS A 56 11.37 -10.43 1.91
CA LYS A 56 11.86 -10.41 3.30
C LYS A 56 12.66 -9.15 3.67
N SER A 57 13.34 -8.56 2.70
CA SER A 57 14.16 -7.37 2.87
C SER A 57 14.37 -6.73 1.50
N CYS A 58 14.67 -5.46 1.40
CA CYS A 58 15.20 -4.87 0.18
C CYS A 58 16.14 -3.74 0.58
N THR A 59 17.27 -3.61 -0.08
CA THR A 59 18.23 -2.54 0.16
C THR A 59 18.50 -1.79 -1.16
N PRO A 60 18.22 -0.48 -1.24
CA PRO A 60 18.45 0.28 -2.46
C PRO A 60 19.90 0.17 -2.96
N GLY A 61 20.06 0.01 -4.27
CA GLY A 61 21.35 -0.21 -4.91
C GLY A 61 21.81 -1.68 -4.93
N GLN A 62 21.07 -2.60 -4.31
CA GLN A 62 21.33 -4.02 -4.44
C GLN A 62 20.90 -4.50 -5.83
N THR A 63 21.88 -4.75 -6.70
CA THR A 63 21.65 -5.32 -8.03
C THR A 63 21.23 -6.78 -7.94
N ASP A 64 20.35 -7.21 -8.84
CA ASP A 64 19.87 -8.59 -8.95
C ASP A 64 19.06 -9.06 -7.73
N TYR A 65 18.42 -8.13 -7.03
CA TYR A 65 17.45 -8.47 -6.01
C TYR A 65 16.30 -9.26 -6.67
N ASN A 66 16.38 -10.60 -6.61
CA ASN A 66 15.42 -11.59 -7.08
C ASN A 66 14.35 -10.99 -8.02
N ARG A 67 14.70 -10.78 -9.30
CA ARG A 67 13.85 -10.24 -10.39
C ARG A 67 12.63 -11.12 -10.66
N ARG A 68 11.83 -11.31 -9.64
CA ARG A 68 10.75 -12.27 -9.48
C ARG A 68 9.49 -11.47 -9.22
N ARG A 69 8.41 -11.92 -9.85
CA ARG A 69 7.07 -11.47 -9.50
C ARG A 69 6.61 -12.23 -8.26
N TYR A 70 6.36 -11.50 -7.18
CA TYR A 70 5.73 -12.00 -5.96
C TYR A 70 4.22 -11.88 -6.12
N ARG A 71 3.52 -13.00 -5.93
CA ARG A 71 2.07 -13.09 -6.19
C ARG A 71 1.34 -13.38 -4.90
N GLY A 72 0.40 -12.52 -4.56
CA GLY A 72 -0.51 -12.67 -3.44
C GLY A 72 -1.87 -13.14 -3.92
N ILE A 73 -2.25 -14.35 -3.54
CA ILE A 73 -3.49 -15.00 -3.96
C ILE A 73 -4.31 -15.33 -2.70
N VAL A 74 -5.62 -15.17 -2.80
CA VAL A 74 -6.59 -15.55 -1.77
C VAL A 74 -7.54 -16.59 -2.35
N LYS A 75 -7.75 -17.70 -1.62
CA LYS A 75 -8.60 -18.79 -2.09
C LYS A 75 -10.05 -18.32 -2.22
N GLY A 76 -10.66 -18.57 -3.38
CA GLY A 76 -12.04 -18.17 -3.66
C GLY A 76 -12.21 -16.70 -4.06
N PHE A 77 -11.10 -15.97 -4.22
CA PHE A 77 -11.08 -14.58 -4.65
C PHE A 77 -10.43 -14.46 -6.02
N PRO A 78 -11.03 -13.77 -7.00
CA PRO A 78 -10.57 -13.81 -8.39
C PRO A 78 -9.39 -12.87 -8.67
N TYR A 79 -9.03 -12.01 -7.73
CA TYR A 79 -8.00 -10.98 -7.91
C TYR A 79 -6.66 -11.41 -7.33
N THR A 80 -5.59 -10.91 -7.92
CA THR A 80 -4.20 -11.21 -7.52
C THR A 80 -3.45 -9.90 -7.29
N ALA A 81 -2.73 -9.83 -6.19
CA ALA A 81 -1.71 -8.80 -5.98
C ALA A 81 -0.39 -9.27 -6.59
N VAL A 82 0.24 -8.46 -7.43
CA VAL A 82 1.55 -8.71 -8.00
C VAL A 82 2.49 -7.60 -7.64
N LEU A 83 3.66 -7.99 -7.13
CA LEU A 83 4.77 -7.11 -6.82
C LEU A 83 6.00 -7.59 -7.57
N TYR A 84 6.69 -6.67 -8.22
CA TYR A 84 8.07 -6.82 -8.65
C TYR A 84 8.87 -5.68 -8.04
N VAL A 85 10.01 -5.99 -7.43
CA VAL A 85 10.86 -5.00 -6.75
C VAL A 85 12.13 -4.85 -7.56
N GLY A 86 12.38 -3.65 -8.05
CA GLY A 86 13.60 -3.29 -8.76
C GLY A 86 14.78 -3.00 -7.83
N ASP A 87 15.91 -2.63 -8.42
CA ASP A 87 17.18 -2.43 -7.69
C ASP A 87 17.17 -1.22 -6.75
N GLN A 88 16.14 -0.35 -6.79
CA GLN A 88 15.97 0.78 -5.87
C GLN A 88 14.84 0.54 -4.86
N CYS A 89 14.40 -0.70 -4.70
CA CYS A 89 13.33 -1.07 -3.77
C CYS A 89 12.05 -0.27 -3.96
N ALA A 90 11.75 0.08 -5.21
CA ALA A 90 10.61 0.93 -5.55
C ALA A 90 10.65 2.29 -4.83
N GLY A 91 11.84 2.81 -4.50
CA GLY A 91 12.05 4.06 -3.78
C GLY A 91 11.87 3.97 -2.27
N VAL A 92 11.68 2.78 -1.73
CA VAL A 92 11.53 2.55 -0.29
C VAL A 92 12.91 2.43 0.36
N THR A 93 13.22 3.35 1.28
CA THR A 93 14.53 3.38 1.99
C THR A 93 14.62 2.31 3.08
N ASN A 94 13.55 2.10 3.84
CA ASN A 94 13.46 1.11 4.90
C ASN A 94 12.37 0.09 4.54
N TRP A 95 12.77 -0.99 3.85
CA TRP A 95 11.83 -2.00 3.39
C TRP A 95 11.17 -2.75 4.56
N SER A 96 9.86 -2.88 4.50
CA SER A 96 9.06 -3.70 5.41
C SER A 96 7.78 -4.15 4.70
N THR A 97 7.04 -5.10 5.27
CA THR A 97 5.73 -5.49 4.76
C THR A 97 4.79 -4.27 4.71
N ASP A 98 4.78 -3.43 5.74
CA ASP A 98 3.95 -2.21 5.79
C ASP A 98 4.41 -1.15 4.79
N ALA A 99 5.70 -1.09 4.48
CA ALA A 99 6.22 -0.26 3.40
C ALA A 99 5.68 -0.70 2.04
N CYS A 100 5.74 -2.00 1.79
CA CYS A 100 5.21 -2.60 0.58
C CYS A 100 3.69 -2.43 0.44
N ILE A 101 2.90 -2.70 1.49
CA ILE A 101 1.44 -2.52 1.47
C ILE A 101 1.08 -1.07 1.14
N ALA A 102 1.80 -0.10 1.70
CA ALA A 102 1.56 1.30 1.39
C ALA A 102 1.82 1.66 -0.08
N LEU A 103 2.73 0.97 -0.78
CA LEU A 103 2.90 1.18 -2.23
C LEU A 103 1.63 0.84 -2.99
N PHE A 104 0.95 -0.25 -2.62
CA PHE A 104 -0.32 -0.62 -3.23
C PHE A 104 -1.39 0.42 -2.90
N ASN A 105 -1.53 0.80 -1.63
CA ASN A 105 -2.54 1.78 -1.22
C ASN A 105 -2.35 3.13 -1.92
N GLU A 106 -1.12 3.66 -1.94
CA GLU A 106 -0.84 4.97 -2.51
C GLU A 106 -0.95 4.98 -4.04
N PHE A 107 -0.36 4.00 -4.71
CA PHE A 107 -0.21 4.03 -6.18
C PHE A 107 -1.24 3.20 -6.94
N VAL A 108 -2.08 2.44 -6.24
CA VAL A 108 -3.22 1.74 -6.85
C VAL A 108 -4.52 2.27 -6.26
N ASP A 109 -4.72 2.17 -4.95
CA ASP A 109 -6.01 2.49 -4.34
C ASP A 109 -6.33 4.00 -4.37
N ASP A 110 -5.56 4.80 -3.63
CA ASP A 110 -5.73 6.24 -3.51
C ASP A 110 -5.68 6.92 -4.88
N ARG A 111 -4.75 6.49 -5.74
CA ARG A 111 -4.64 7.02 -7.10
C ARG A 111 -5.87 6.71 -7.94
N CYS A 112 -6.37 5.49 -7.93
CA CYS A 112 -7.51 5.14 -8.75
C CYS A 112 -8.83 5.64 -8.17
N ASP A 113 -8.92 5.86 -6.86
CA ASP A 113 -10.08 6.51 -6.22
C ASP A 113 -10.25 7.96 -6.68
N GLN A 114 -9.15 8.68 -6.91
CA GLN A 114 -9.20 10.02 -7.51
C GLN A 114 -9.82 10.04 -8.93
N GLN A 115 -9.76 8.92 -9.66
CA GLN A 115 -10.33 8.79 -11.00
C GLN A 115 -11.73 8.16 -10.99
N TYR A 116 -11.96 7.19 -10.13
CA TYR A 116 -13.18 6.41 -10.02
C TYR A 116 -13.57 6.26 -8.55
N SER A 117 -14.24 7.25 -7.96
CA SER A 117 -14.57 7.19 -6.53
C SER A 117 -15.39 5.93 -6.17
N ILE A 118 -14.96 5.22 -5.13
CA ILE A 118 -15.62 4.00 -4.63
C ILE A 118 -16.04 4.13 -3.15
N PRO A 119 -16.93 3.26 -2.67
CA PRO A 119 -17.21 3.14 -1.25
C PRO A 119 -15.97 2.71 -0.44
N ALA A 120 -15.90 3.12 0.84
CA ALA A 120 -14.75 2.88 1.71
C ALA A 120 -14.47 1.38 2.05
N ASP A 121 -15.41 0.48 1.78
CA ASP A 121 -15.25 -0.98 1.96
C ASP A 121 -14.69 -1.68 0.72
N LYS A 122 -14.31 -0.90 -0.29
CA LYS A 122 -13.78 -1.37 -1.56
C LYS A 122 -12.32 -0.96 -1.74
N TYR A 123 -11.65 -1.71 -2.61
CA TYR A 123 -10.27 -1.48 -3.02
C TYR A 123 -10.20 -1.43 -4.55
N GLN A 124 -9.50 -0.44 -5.11
CA GLN A 124 -9.40 -0.24 -6.56
C GLN A 124 -8.55 -1.29 -7.25
N LEU A 125 -8.92 -1.63 -8.49
CA LEU A 125 -8.06 -2.40 -9.38
C LEU A 125 -7.21 -1.47 -10.26
N GLY A 126 -5.93 -1.79 -10.34
CA GLY A 126 -4.99 -1.04 -11.15
C GLY A 126 -3.57 -1.58 -11.13
N TYR A 127 -2.68 -0.85 -11.81
CA TYR A 127 -1.25 -1.14 -11.83
C TYR A 127 -0.42 0.08 -12.16
N ILE A 128 0.84 0.04 -11.73
CA ILE A 128 1.84 1.04 -12.09
C ILE A 128 3.23 0.41 -12.14
N THR A 129 4.09 0.96 -13.00
CA THR A 129 5.52 0.65 -13.03
C THR A 129 6.30 1.90 -12.61
N ALA A 130 7.24 1.74 -11.69
CA ALA A 130 8.17 2.79 -11.29
C ALA A 130 9.22 3.00 -12.40
N PRO A 131 9.33 4.19 -13.00
CA PRO A 131 10.35 4.48 -14.01
C PRO A 131 11.79 4.41 -13.46
N CYS A 132 12.00 4.59 -12.16
CA CYS A 132 13.35 4.66 -11.58
C CYS A 132 14.11 3.32 -11.63
N ASP A 133 13.42 2.19 -11.47
CA ASP A 133 14.04 0.88 -11.26
C ASP A 133 13.19 -0.29 -11.82
N ASN A 134 12.12 0.03 -12.53
CA ASN A 134 11.14 -0.92 -13.08
C ASN A 134 10.38 -1.73 -12.02
N SER A 135 10.35 -1.29 -10.75
CA SER A 135 9.43 -1.85 -9.76
C SER A 135 7.99 -1.79 -10.28
N PHE A 136 7.18 -2.77 -9.94
CA PHE A 136 5.81 -2.87 -10.41
C PHE A 136 4.90 -3.32 -9.28
N VAL A 137 3.80 -2.60 -9.11
CA VAL A 137 2.71 -2.99 -8.21
C VAL A 137 1.43 -3.11 -9.04
N SER A 138 0.69 -4.17 -8.80
CA SER A 138 -0.62 -4.35 -9.42
C SER A 138 -1.57 -5.16 -8.57
N PHE A 139 -2.83 -4.73 -8.56
CA PHE A 139 -3.92 -5.52 -8.05
C PHE A 139 -5.01 -5.61 -9.13
N ASN A 140 -5.16 -6.78 -9.75
CA ASN A 140 -6.10 -6.98 -10.86
C ASN A 140 -6.49 -8.47 -11.07
N PHE A 141 -7.22 -8.75 -12.16
CA PHE A 141 -7.51 -10.11 -12.62
C PHE A 141 -6.26 -10.85 -13.11
N GLY A 142 -5.65 -11.66 -12.25
CA GLY A 142 -4.54 -12.57 -12.61
C GLY A 142 -3.13 -11.98 -12.52
N GLY A 143 -3.02 -10.66 -12.28
CA GLY A 143 -1.78 -9.98 -11.93
C GLY A 143 -1.06 -9.31 -13.09
#